data_AF-A0A7R9YD23-F1
#
_entry.id   AF-A0A7R9YD23-F1
#
_cell.length_a   1.000
_cell.length_b   1.000
_cell.length_c   1.000
_cell.angle_alpha   90.00
_cell.angle_beta   90.00
_cell.angle_gamma   90.00
#
_symmetry.space_group_name_H-M   'P 1'
#
loop_
_entity.id
_entity.type
_entity.pdbx_description
1 polymer ?
#
loop_
_entity_poly.entity_id
_entity_poly.type
_entity_poly.pdbx_seq_one_letter_code
_entity_poly.pdbx_strand_id
1 'polypeptide(L)'
;MTQTLRLPIFLESELRRREIGRHTVDFMPFFNGERATGYHGETAAAILGLTVDTTPVDVFAAGMEAVVFRLSEIIKGVQKFASPKAKLIGGGPPFRNSAFVRRCLLAFCSDIDVEIASHPEATSLGVARLCAMYVRGDRTLKV
;
A
#
# COMPACT_ATOMS: atom_id res chain seq x y z
N MET A 1 -14.74 -5.74 6.85
CA MET A 1 -14.29 -4.71 5.89
C MET A 1 -13.82 -5.33 4.55
N THR A 2 -14.68 -6.05 3.81
CA THR A 2 -14.29 -6.73 2.55
C THR A 2 -14.51 -5.90 1.29
N GLN A 3 -15.16 -4.74 1.41
CA GLN A 3 -15.55 -3.89 0.28
C GLN A 3 -14.57 -2.74 -0.02
N THR A 4 -13.54 -2.55 0.79
CA THR A 4 -12.53 -1.50 0.58
C THR A 4 -11.89 -1.62 -0.81
N LEU A 5 -11.91 -0.50 -1.54
CA LEU A 5 -11.34 -0.37 -2.89
C LEU A 5 -11.86 -1.40 -3.91
N ARG A 6 -13.13 -1.81 -3.77
CA ARG A 6 -13.89 -2.36 -4.89
C ARG A 6 -14.45 -1.22 -5.72
N LEU A 7 -13.69 -0.78 -6.71
CA LEU A 7 -14.03 0.39 -7.50
C LEU A 7 -15.05 0.05 -8.60
N PRO A 8 -15.92 0.99 -8.99
CA PRO A 8 -16.76 0.85 -10.17
C PRO A 8 -15.94 0.59 -11.44
N ILE A 9 -16.49 -0.17 -12.38
CA ILE A 9 -15.79 -0.57 -13.63
C ILE A 9 -15.30 0.63 -14.43
N PHE A 10 -16.07 1.73 -14.47
CA PHE A 10 -15.67 2.94 -15.19
C PHE A 10 -14.39 3.56 -14.60
N LEU A 11 -14.27 3.59 -13.27
CA LEU A 11 -13.13 4.15 -12.57
C LEU A 11 -11.90 3.25 -12.72
N GLU A 12 -12.06 1.93 -12.60
CA GLU A 12 -10.97 0.96 -12.87
C GLU A 12 -10.42 1.11 -14.29
N SER A 13 -11.31 1.32 -15.27
CA SER A 13 -10.92 1.48 -16.68
C SER A 13 -10.13 2.77 -16.91
N GLU A 14 -10.54 3.86 -16.26
CA GLU A 14 -9.84 5.15 -16.33
C GLU A 14 -8.46 5.08 -15.67
N LEU A 15 -8.39 4.54 -14.45
CA LEU A 15 -7.14 4.36 -13.70
C LEU A 15 -6.16 3.41 -14.39
N ARG A 16 -6.66 2.45 -15.17
CA ARG A 16 -5.81 1.54 -15.96
C ARG A 16 -5.02 2.30 -17.02
N ARG A 17 -5.62 3.31 -17.66
CA ARG A 17 -4.98 4.11 -18.72
C ARG A 17 -4.02 5.17 -18.20
N ARG A 18 -4.12 5.52 -16.91
CA ARG A 18 -3.26 6.53 -16.31
C ARG A 18 -1.83 6.04 -16.12
N GLU A 19 -0.90 6.95 -16.33
CA GLU A 19 0.50 6.82 -15.96
C GLU A 19 0.66 7.12 -14.47
N ILE A 20 1.47 6.32 -13.77
CA ILE A 20 1.70 6.50 -12.33
C ILE A 20 2.70 7.64 -12.12
N GLY A 21 2.46 8.50 -11.14
CA GLY A 21 3.35 9.62 -10.81
C GLY A 21 3.17 10.83 -11.71
N ARG A 22 2.18 10.81 -12.61
CA ARG A 22 1.77 11.96 -13.42
C ARG A 22 0.46 12.51 -12.88
N HIS A 23 0.57 13.46 -11.96
CA HIS A 23 -0.56 14.11 -11.31
C HIS A 23 -0.65 15.59 -11.67
N THR A 24 -1.88 16.09 -11.78
CA THR A 24 -2.20 17.52 -11.96
C THR A 24 -2.43 18.24 -10.64
N VAL A 25 -2.55 17.48 -9.55
CA VAL A 25 -2.77 17.96 -8.18
C VAL A 25 -1.87 17.19 -7.23
N ASP A 26 -1.40 17.85 -6.17
CA ASP A 26 -0.62 17.20 -5.11
C ASP A 26 -1.55 16.84 -3.95
N PHE A 27 -1.38 15.63 -3.40
CA PHE A 27 -2.19 15.13 -2.30
C PHE A 27 -1.31 14.77 -1.09
N MET A 28 -1.61 15.35 0.06
CA MET A 28 -1.02 14.98 1.35
C MET A 28 -2.04 14.16 2.17
N PRO A 29 -1.83 12.84 2.38
CA PRO A 29 -2.86 11.94 2.91
C PRO A 29 -2.91 11.89 4.45
N PHE A 30 -2.53 12.97 5.14
CA PHE A 30 -2.36 13.01 6.60
C PHE A 30 -3.66 13.33 7.33
N PHE A 31 -4.74 12.60 7.04
CA PHE A 31 -6.05 12.84 7.64
C PHE A 31 -6.07 12.70 9.17
N ASN A 32 -5.10 11.98 9.74
CA ASN A 32 -4.97 11.75 11.16
C ASN A 32 -3.49 11.85 11.60
N GLY A 33 -2.77 12.83 11.06
CA GLY A 33 -1.32 12.97 11.24
C GLY A 33 -0.49 11.90 10.53
N GLU A 34 0.83 11.95 10.75
CA GLU A 34 1.82 10.99 10.27
C GLU A 34 2.56 10.37 11.45
N ARG A 35 2.79 9.06 11.43
CA ARG A 35 3.38 8.31 12.56
C ARG A 35 4.66 7.56 12.20
N ALA A 36 5.01 7.42 10.92
CA ALA A 36 6.06 6.48 10.52
C ALA A 36 7.40 7.14 10.19
N THR A 37 7.43 8.20 9.38
CA THR A 37 8.71 8.76 8.86
C THR A 37 9.18 10.04 9.56
N GLY A 38 8.35 10.63 10.43
CA GLY A 38 8.71 11.84 11.19
C GLY A 38 7.86 12.10 12.45
N TYR A 39 6.85 11.26 12.72
CA TYR A 39 5.97 11.36 13.90
C TYR A 39 5.34 12.75 14.07
N HIS A 40 4.75 13.28 13.01
CA HIS A 40 4.06 14.56 13.03
C HIS A 40 2.56 14.34 13.23
N GLY A 41 2.13 14.26 14.50
CA GLY A 41 0.74 14.03 14.88
C GLY A 41 -0.21 15.16 14.47
N GLU A 42 0.29 16.39 14.40
CA GLU A 42 -0.50 17.60 14.08
C GLU A 42 -0.56 17.93 12.58
N THR A 43 0.06 17.11 11.72
CA THR A 43 0.01 17.35 10.28
C THR A 43 -1.39 17.10 9.73
N ALA A 44 -1.90 18.03 8.93
CA ALA A 44 -3.18 17.91 8.27
C ALA A 44 -3.06 17.38 6.84
N ALA A 45 -4.13 16.76 6.35
CA ALA A 45 -4.29 16.45 4.93
C ALA A 45 -4.44 17.73 4.11
N ALA A 46 -3.96 17.70 2.86
CA ALA A 46 -4.08 18.81 1.93
C ALA A 46 -4.21 18.29 0.50
N ILE A 47 -4.91 19.07 -0.33
CA ILE A 47 -4.92 18.91 -1.79
C ILE A 47 -4.52 20.26 -2.36
N LEU A 48 -3.44 20.29 -3.13
CA LEU A 48 -2.86 21.50 -3.70
C LEU A 48 -2.91 21.44 -5.24
N GLY A 49 -3.08 22.60 -5.87
CA GLY A 49 -3.08 22.71 -7.33
C GLY A 49 -4.43 22.45 -8.02
N LEU A 50 -5.55 22.51 -7.28
CA LEU A 50 -6.89 22.40 -7.88
C LEU A 50 -7.12 23.50 -8.93
N THR A 51 -7.58 23.10 -10.12
CA THR A 51 -7.98 23.98 -11.23
C THR A 51 -9.39 23.62 -11.71
N VAL A 52 -9.95 24.44 -12.63
CA VAL A 52 -11.24 24.14 -13.27
C VAL A 52 -11.23 22.83 -14.07
N ASP A 53 -10.06 22.42 -14.55
CA ASP A 53 -9.88 21.18 -15.32
C ASP A 53 -9.70 19.94 -14.42
N THR A 54 -9.57 20.13 -13.10
CA THR A 54 -9.36 19.03 -12.18
C THR A 54 -10.60 18.16 -12.07
N THR A 55 -10.46 16.87 -12.38
CA THR A 55 -11.54 15.89 -12.30
C THR A 55 -11.53 15.13 -10.97
N PRO A 56 -12.66 14.52 -10.56
CA PRO A 56 -12.67 13.62 -9.39
C PRO A 56 -11.68 12.45 -9.50
N VAL A 57 -11.40 12.00 -10.74
CA VAL A 57 -10.44 10.91 -10.98
C VAL A 57 -9.00 11.38 -10.73
N ASP A 58 -8.67 12.64 -11.03
CA ASP A 58 -7.36 13.21 -10.71
C ASP A 58 -7.11 13.21 -9.21
N VAL A 59 -8.09 13.68 -8.43
CA VAL A 59 -8.00 13.70 -6.96
C VAL A 59 -7.90 12.29 -6.39
N PHE A 60 -8.69 11.35 -6.91
CA PHE A 60 -8.63 9.95 -6.48
C PHE A 60 -7.27 9.32 -6.80
N ALA A 61 -6.77 9.47 -8.02
CA ALA A 61 -5.48 8.93 -8.44
C ALA A 61 -4.34 9.52 -7.60
N ALA A 62 -4.29 10.85 -7.46
CA ALA A 62 -3.29 11.53 -6.64
C ALA A 62 -3.33 11.10 -5.17
N GLY A 63 -4.53 10.94 -4.59
CA GLY A 63 -4.68 10.46 -3.22
C GLY A 63 -4.19 9.02 -3.04
N MET A 64 -4.53 8.12 -3.96
CA MET A 64 -4.07 6.73 -3.90
C MET A 64 -2.56 6.61 -4.14
N GLU A 65 -2.02 7.36 -5.10
CA GLU A 65 -0.57 7.45 -5.33
C GLU A 65 0.14 8.00 -4.10
N ALA A 66 -0.37 9.07 -3.49
CA ALA A 66 0.21 9.65 -2.29
C ALA A 66 0.25 8.66 -1.13
N VAL A 67 -0.83 7.90 -0.88
CA VAL A 67 -0.83 6.85 0.16
C VAL A 67 0.26 5.82 -0.11
N VAL A 68 0.38 5.34 -1.35
CA VAL A 68 1.38 4.32 -1.69
C VAL A 68 2.81 4.88 -1.68
N PHE A 69 2.99 6.14 -2.08
CA PHE A 69 4.26 6.86 -1.97
C PHE A 69 4.68 7.00 -0.50
N ARG A 70 3.76 7.36 0.41
CA ARG A 70 4.08 7.38 1.85
C ARG A 70 4.47 6.01 2.39
N LEU A 71 3.81 4.94 1.93
CA LEU A 71 4.21 3.58 2.26
C LEU A 71 5.61 3.24 1.72
N SER A 72 5.96 3.66 0.50
CA SER A 72 7.28 3.38 -0.08
C SER A 72 8.41 4.04 0.72
N GLU A 73 8.20 5.25 1.25
CA GLU A 73 9.16 5.91 2.13
C GLU A 73 9.39 5.13 3.44
N ILE A 74 8.33 4.56 4.02
CA ILE A 74 8.42 3.68 5.18
C ILE A 74 9.22 2.43 4.83
N ILE A 75 8.91 1.81 3.69
CA ILE A 75 9.57 0.59 3.22
C ILE A 75 11.06 0.83 3.01
N LYS A 76 11.45 1.92 2.33
CA LYS A 76 12.86 2.31 2.15
C LYS A 76 13.57 2.52 3.50
N GLY A 77 12.89 3.09 4.49
CA GLY A 77 13.41 3.24 5.84
C GLY A 77 13.71 1.90 6.52
N VAL A 78 12.77 0.95 6.43
CA VAL A 78 12.91 -0.40 7.00
C VAL A 78 13.95 -1.23 6.23
N GLN A 79 14.03 -1.07 4.91
CA GLN A 79 14.92 -1.85 4.04
C GLN A 79 16.41 -1.69 4.41
N LYS A 80 16.80 -0.55 4.99
CA LYS A 80 18.16 -0.33 5.52
C LYS A 80 18.60 -1.36 6.55
N PHE A 81 17.64 -2.02 7.20
CA PHE A 81 17.87 -3.03 8.24
C PHE A 81 17.43 -4.44 7.80
N ALA A 82 16.86 -4.57 6.60
CA ALA A 82 16.36 -5.83 6.09
C ALA A 82 17.48 -6.65 5.43
N SER A 83 17.27 -7.97 5.36
CA SER A 83 18.11 -8.84 4.54
C SER A 83 18.02 -8.44 3.07
N PRO A 84 19.10 -8.51 2.28
CA PRO A 84 19.05 -8.33 0.82
C PRO A 84 18.10 -9.30 0.11
N LYS A 85 17.74 -10.42 0.75
CA LYS A 85 16.78 -11.42 0.24
C LYS A 85 15.34 -11.16 0.72
N ALA A 86 15.10 -10.09 1.47
CA ALA A 86 13.77 -9.79 1.97
C ALA A 86 12.82 -9.45 0.82
N LYS A 87 11.58 -9.91 0.96
CA LYS A 87 10.48 -9.59 0.04
C LYS A 87 9.49 -8.68 0.74
N LEU A 88 8.87 -7.79 -0.02
CA LEU A 88 7.73 -7.02 0.45
C LEU A 88 6.45 -7.82 0.21
N ILE A 89 5.71 -8.12 1.27
CA ILE A 89 4.43 -8.82 1.17
C ILE A 89 3.28 -7.83 1.33
N GLY A 90 2.56 -7.55 0.24
CA GLY A 90 1.37 -6.71 0.22
C GLY A 90 0.12 -7.48 0.65
N GLY A 91 -0.43 -7.15 1.82
CA GLY A 91 -1.61 -7.82 2.39
C GLY A 91 -2.82 -6.90 2.55
N GLY A 92 -4.03 -7.48 2.53
CA GLY A 92 -5.27 -6.78 2.81
C GLY A 92 -6.04 -6.25 1.58
N PRO A 93 -7.25 -5.71 1.78
CA PRO A 93 -8.17 -5.38 0.69
C PRO A 93 -7.64 -4.39 -0.35
N PRO A 94 -6.91 -3.31 0.00
CA PRO A 94 -6.36 -2.38 -1.00
C PRO A 94 -5.50 -3.06 -2.07
N PHE A 95 -4.54 -3.89 -1.65
CA PHE A 95 -3.64 -4.58 -2.55
C PHE A 95 -4.32 -5.75 -3.27
N ARG A 96 -5.34 -6.38 -2.67
CA ARG A 96 -6.11 -7.45 -3.29
C ARG A 96 -7.08 -6.94 -4.35
N ASN A 97 -7.84 -5.90 -4.02
CA ASN A 97 -8.98 -5.45 -4.81
C ASN A 97 -8.60 -4.43 -5.89
N SER A 98 -7.54 -3.62 -5.69
CA SER A 98 -7.19 -2.56 -6.62
C SER A 98 -5.93 -2.88 -7.43
N ALA A 99 -6.09 -2.99 -8.75
CA ALA A 99 -4.95 -3.11 -9.66
C ALA A 99 -4.12 -1.82 -9.70
N PHE A 100 -4.78 -0.66 -9.57
CA PHE A 100 -4.11 0.63 -9.54
C PHE A 100 -3.15 0.75 -8.35
N VAL A 101 -3.57 0.37 -7.14
CA VAL A 101 -2.69 0.37 -5.95
C VAL A 101 -1.48 -0.54 -6.13
N ARG A 102 -1.67 -1.74 -6.71
CA ARG A 102 -0.55 -2.65 -7.00
C ARG A 102 0.44 -2.03 -7.99
N ARG A 103 -0.05 -1.36 -9.04
CA ARG A 103 0.81 -0.65 -10.00
C ARG A 103 1.58 0.49 -9.33
N CYS A 104 0.94 1.27 -8.47
CA CYS A 104 1.61 2.31 -7.69
C CYS A 104 2.73 1.72 -6.82
N LEU A 105 2.46 0.58 -6.16
CA LEU A 105 3.44 -0.06 -5.28
C LEU A 105 4.66 -0.54 -6.07
N LEU A 106 4.43 -1.20 -7.19
CA LEU A 106 5.50 -1.65 -8.09
C LEU A 106 6.30 -0.47 -8.68
N ALA A 107 5.64 0.65 -8.99
CA ALA A 107 6.30 1.84 -9.50
C ALA A 107 7.18 2.52 -8.43
N PHE A 108 6.68 2.68 -7.20
CA PHE A 108 7.42 3.37 -6.13
C PHE A 108 8.40 2.49 -5.37
N CYS A 109 8.31 1.16 -5.50
CA CYS A 109 9.17 0.16 -4.87
C CYS A 109 9.82 -0.76 -5.91
N SER A 110 10.25 -0.23 -7.05
CA SER A 110 10.79 -1.02 -8.18
C SER A 110 11.99 -1.90 -7.82
N ASP A 111 12.74 -1.52 -6.80
CA ASP A 111 13.97 -2.20 -6.37
C ASP A 111 13.72 -3.32 -5.35
N ILE A 112 12.45 -3.65 -5.09
CA ILE A 112 12.03 -4.60 -4.06
C ILE A 112 11.17 -5.68 -4.71
N ASP A 113 11.45 -6.95 -4.39
CA ASP A 113 10.60 -8.06 -4.79
C ASP A 113 9.26 -7.97 -4.02
N VAL A 114 8.18 -7.65 -4.74
CA VAL A 114 6.84 -7.47 -4.19
C VAL A 114 5.97 -8.67 -4.50
N GLU A 115 5.42 -9.29 -3.46
CA GLU A 115 4.46 -10.39 -3.56
C GLU A 115 3.14 -10.00 -2.88
N ILE A 116 2.01 -10.43 -3.43
CA ILE A 116 0.70 -10.22 -2.80
C ILE A 116 0.33 -11.44 -1.98
N ALA A 117 -0.02 -11.22 -0.72
CA ALA A 117 -0.35 -12.31 0.21
C ALA A 117 -1.49 -13.19 -0.35
N SER A 118 -1.24 -14.50 -0.40
CA SER A 118 -2.20 -15.49 -0.89
C SER A 118 -3.38 -15.73 0.08
N HIS A 119 -3.14 -15.51 1.37
CA HIS A 119 -4.13 -15.76 2.43
C HIS A 119 -4.62 -14.44 3.03
N PRO A 120 -5.95 -14.20 3.08
CA PRO A 120 -6.50 -12.97 3.64
C PRO A 120 -6.33 -12.87 5.16
N GLU A 121 -6.32 -14.01 5.86
CA GLU A 121 -6.29 -14.09 7.32
C GLU A 121 -4.87 -14.37 7.86
N ALA A 122 -3.92 -13.48 7.56
CA ALA A 122 -2.50 -13.67 7.91
C ALA A 122 -2.28 -13.89 9.42
N THR A 123 -3.08 -13.24 10.27
CA THR A 123 -2.98 -13.39 11.73
C THR A 123 -3.38 -14.80 12.17
N SER A 124 -4.57 -15.26 11.76
CA SER A 124 -5.07 -16.60 12.09
C SER A 124 -4.16 -17.70 11.55
N LEU A 125 -3.63 -17.52 10.33
CA LEU A 125 -2.62 -18.42 9.76
C LEU A 125 -1.34 -18.47 10.61
N GLY A 126 -0.85 -17.31 11.05
CA GLY A 126 0.31 -17.22 11.94
C GLY A 126 0.09 -17.97 13.26
N VAL A 127 -1.06 -17.76 13.92
CA VAL A 127 -1.41 -18.47 15.16
C VAL A 127 -1.51 -19.98 14.93
N ALA A 128 -2.18 -20.42 13.86
CA ALA A 128 -2.29 -21.84 13.54
C ALA A 128 -0.91 -22.48 13.30
N ARG A 129 0.00 -21.78 12.61
CA ARG A 129 1.39 -22.23 12.40
C ARG A 129 2.15 -22.34 13.73
N LEU A 130 2.03 -21.34 14.61
CA LEU A 130 2.66 -21.36 15.93
C LEU A 130 2.16 -22.53 16.78
N CYS A 131 0.84 -22.77 16.82
CA CYS A 131 0.28 -23.93 17.52
C CYS A 131 0.78 -25.25 16.94
N ALA A 132 0.82 -25.39 15.62
CA ALA A 132 1.32 -26.60 14.96
C ALA A 132 2.81 -26.86 15.26
N MET A 133 3.64 -25.81 15.29
CA MET A 133 5.05 -25.90 15.68
C MET A 133 5.21 -26.41 17.11
N TYR A 134 4.43 -25.85 18.04
CA TYR A 134 4.45 -26.27 19.44
C TYR A 134 4.09 -27.76 19.59
N VAL A 135 3.00 -28.20 18.94
CA VAL A 135 2.56 -29.61 18.99
C VAL A 135 3.57 -30.56 18.36
N ARG A 136 4.29 -30.14 17.31
CA ARG A 136 5.28 -30.96 16.60
C ARG A 136 6.67 -30.97 17.24
N GLY A 137 6.92 -30.11 18.23
CA GLY A 137 8.25 -29.91 18.81
C GLY A 137 9.26 -29.28 17.84
N ASP A 138 8.82 -28.79 16.67
CA ASP A 138 9.68 -28.16 15.67
C ASP A 138 9.76 -26.66 15.95
N ARG A 139 10.98 -26.18 16.22
CA ARG A 139 11.24 -24.76 16.52
C ARG A 139 11.58 -23.94 15.29
N THR A 140 11.51 -24.51 14.08
CA THR A 140 11.89 -23.81 12.84
C THR A 140 10.67 -23.37 12.01
N LEU A 141 10.56 -22.07 11.75
CA LEU A 141 9.59 -21.50 10.80
C LEU A 141 10.12 -21.69 9.38
N LYS A 142 9.56 -22.65 8.65
CA LYS A 142 9.65 -22.64 7.18
C LYS A 142 8.58 -21.68 6.66
N VAL A 143 9.02 -20.50 6.23
CA VAL A 143 8.18 -19.44 5.66
C VAL A 143 7.78 -19.82 4.25
#